data_AF-A0A8D8WP12-F1
#
_entry.id   AF-A0A8D8WP12-F1
#
_cell.length_a   1.000
_cell.length_b   1.000
_cell.length_c   1.000
_cell.angle_alpha   90.00
_cell.angle_beta   90.00
_cell.angle_gamma   90.00
#
_symmetry.space_group_name_H-M   'P 1'
#
loop_
_entity.id
_entity.type
_entity.pdbx_description
1 polymer ?
#
loop_
_entity_poly.entity_id
_entity_poly.type
_entity_poly.pdbx_seq_one_letter_code
_entity_poly.pdbx_strand_id
1 'polypeptide(L)'
;MNTCVTFTDSGKRNDCYTSGPMELYSSIEDNQIKGWNDGALRQLLSMYTNKPQQREGLNMSPYLNPDESLVQKIENEKKRIWLHKTYRYFTAHRNRYLEAPEIFDWEYIYKVAFETRPMDARKRFFERDEDPLEERPLYDTYKYIPKPERPETEPKKRHEDQFYPEVLEGQKNFKVSTRHRKY
;
A
#
# COMPACT_ATOMS: atom_id res chain seq x y z
N MET A 1 21.36 1.70 -3.54
CA MET A 1 20.69 0.39 -3.60
C MET A 1 20.17 0.24 -5.02
N ASN A 2 20.71 -0.72 -5.76
CA ASN A 2 20.52 -0.84 -7.20
C ASN A 2 19.46 -1.89 -7.55
N THR A 3 19.20 -2.83 -6.64
CA THR A 3 18.16 -3.88 -6.78
C THR A 3 17.48 -4.19 -5.46
N CYS A 4 16.17 -4.43 -5.53
CA CYS A 4 15.35 -4.95 -4.42
C CYS A 4 14.89 -6.41 -4.65
N VAL A 5 15.15 -6.98 -5.83
CA VAL A 5 14.79 -8.36 -6.16
C VAL A 5 16.00 -9.26 -5.93
N THR A 6 15.84 -10.26 -5.06
CA THR A 6 16.92 -11.18 -4.68
C THR A 6 16.91 -12.49 -5.47
N PHE A 7 15.85 -12.77 -6.24
CA PHE A 7 15.58 -14.10 -6.82
C PHE A 7 15.58 -14.14 -8.36
N THR A 8 15.72 -13.00 -9.05
CA THR A 8 15.76 -12.97 -10.52
C THR A 8 17.14 -12.59 -11.02
N ASP A 9 17.57 -13.24 -12.10
CA ASP A 9 18.89 -13.08 -12.72
C ASP A 9 18.96 -11.76 -13.51
N SER A 10 18.89 -10.64 -12.78
CA SER A 10 18.81 -9.29 -13.34
C SER A 10 20.19 -8.67 -13.63
N GLY A 11 21.28 -9.42 -13.38
CA GLY A 11 22.68 -8.99 -13.59
C GLY A 11 23.14 -7.81 -12.73
N LYS A 12 22.23 -7.15 -12.01
CA LYS A 12 22.49 -5.96 -11.20
C LYS A 12 22.82 -6.37 -9.76
N ARG A 13 23.80 -5.70 -9.15
CA ARG A 13 24.26 -5.93 -7.77
C ARG A 13 24.20 -4.63 -6.98
N ASN A 14 24.07 -4.76 -5.66
CA ASN A 14 24.16 -3.63 -4.76
C ASN A 14 25.63 -3.30 -4.50
N ASP A 15 26.01 -2.06 -4.78
CA ASP A 15 27.35 -1.56 -4.46
C ASP A 15 27.35 -0.94 -3.07
N CYS A 16 28.34 -1.33 -2.25
CA CYS A 16 28.57 -0.76 -0.93
C CYS A 16 29.94 -0.09 -0.93
N TYR A 17 29.95 1.22 -0.70
CA TYR A 17 31.19 1.99 -0.56
C TYR A 17 31.49 2.18 0.92
N THR A 18 32.70 1.80 1.32
CA THR A 18 33.19 1.98 2.68
C THR A 18 34.52 2.72 2.63
N SER A 19 34.69 3.71 3.50
CA SER A 19 36.02 4.18 3.87
C SER A 19 36.54 3.28 4.98
N GLY A 20 37.83 2.95 4.95
CA GLY A 20 38.47 2.24 6.06
C GLY A 20 38.37 3.01 7.39
N PRO A 21 38.76 2.39 8.52
CA PRO A 21 38.71 3.04 9.82
C PRO A 21 39.64 4.27 9.82
N MET A 22 39.12 5.43 10.24
CA MET A 22 39.85 6.68 10.40
C MET A 22 39.62 7.24 11.79
N GLU A 23 40.69 7.59 12.49
CA GLU A 23 40.62 8.23 13.80
C GLU A 23 40.36 9.74 13.66
N LEU A 24 39.49 10.28 14.52
CA LEU A 24 39.16 11.70 14.56
C LEU A 24 40.19 12.49 15.42
N TYR A 25 40.62 11.89 16.52
CA TYR A 25 41.66 12.39 17.41
C TYR A 25 42.33 11.19 18.11
N SER A 26 43.55 11.38 18.60
CA SER A 26 44.32 10.29 19.25
C SER A 26 44.06 10.19 20.75
N SER A 27 44.14 11.32 21.46
CA SER A 27 43.93 11.39 22.91
C SER A 27 43.47 12.78 23.34
N ILE A 28 42.90 12.87 24.55
CA ILE A 28 42.54 14.12 25.21
C ILE A 28 43.32 14.17 26.52
N GLU A 29 44.22 15.14 26.64
CA GLU A 29 45.06 15.35 27.83
C GLU A 29 44.98 16.83 28.21
N ASP A 30 44.83 17.14 29.50
CA ASP A 30 44.82 18.51 30.04
C ASP A 30 43.86 19.48 29.32
N ASN A 31 42.66 18.99 28.97
CA ASN A 31 41.64 19.71 28.19
C ASN A 31 42.08 20.10 26.76
N GLN A 32 43.15 19.51 26.23
CA GLN A 32 43.60 19.70 24.86
C GLN A 32 43.45 18.40 24.06
N ILE A 33 42.98 18.53 22.81
CA ILE A 33 42.81 17.41 21.88
C ILE A 33 44.12 17.24 21.11
N LYS A 34 44.75 16.07 21.23
CA LYS A 34 45.94 15.71 20.47
C LYS A 34 45.55 14.90 19.22
N GLY A 35 46.30 15.09 18.14
CA GLY A 35 46.15 14.30 16.91
C GLY A 35 44.86 14.55 16.14
N TRP A 36 44.36 15.79 16.11
CA TRP A 36 43.14 16.15 15.40
C TRP A 36 43.24 15.92 13.88
N ASN A 37 42.26 15.18 13.33
CA ASN A 37 42.20 14.82 11.92
C ASN A 37 41.07 15.55 11.18
N ASP A 38 41.42 16.64 10.49
CA ASP A 38 40.48 17.41 9.66
C ASP A 38 39.89 16.60 8.50
N GLY A 39 40.60 15.58 8.00
CA GLY A 39 40.14 14.76 6.88
C GLY A 39 38.90 13.94 7.24
N ALA A 40 38.93 13.29 8.41
CA ALA A 40 37.79 12.55 8.95
C ALA A 40 36.59 13.47 9.18
N LEU A 41 36.82 14.67 9.72
CA LEU A 41 35.74 15.65 9.94
C LEU A 41 35.12 16.14 8.62
N ARG A 42 35.93 16.47 7.61
CA ARG A 42 35.44 16.90 6.29
C ARG A 42 34.58 15.83 5.64
N GLN A 43 35.00 14.57 5.74
CA GLN A 43 34.23 13.44 5.23
C GLN A 43 32.88 13.33 5.94
N LEU A 44 32.85 13.40 7.28
CA LEU A 44 31.60 13.42 8.06
C LEU A 44 30.70 14.59 7.64
N LEU A 45 31.26 15.80 7.55
CA LEU A 45 30.51 17.00 7.17
C LEU A 45 29.93 16.90 5.76
N SER A 46 30.64 16.26 4.82
CA SER A 46 30.15 16.04 3.46
C SER A 46 28.90 15.13 3.43
N MET A 47 28.83 14.15 4.33
CA MET A 47 27.67 13.25 4.43
C MET A 47 26.44 14.01 4.94
N TYR A 48 26.61 14.92 5.90
CA TYR A 48 25.52 15.72 6.46
C TYR A 48 25.08 16.88 5.56
N THR A 49 26.00 17.43 4.76
CA THR A 49 25.70 18.56 3.85
C THR A 49 25.13 18.10 2.51
N ASN A 50 25.08 16.79 2.24
CA ASN A 50 24.54 16.24 1.01
C ASN A 50 23.03 16.52 0.88
N LYS A 51 22.67 17.39 -0.07
CA LYS A 51 21.27 17.72 -0.36
C LYS A 51 20.71 16.74 -1.39
N PRO A 52 19.48 16.24 -1.21
CA PRO A 52 18.84 15.40 -2.22
C PRO A 52 18.67 16.20 -3.52
N GLN A 53 19.08 15.61 -4.64
CA GLN A 53 18.83 16.20 -5.96
C GLN A 53 17.39 15.96 -6.38
N GLN A 54 16.75 17.00 -6.91
CA GLN A 54 15.45 16.86 -7.55
C GLN A 54 15.61 15.99 -8.81
N ARG A 55 14.81 14.93 -8.91
CA ARG A 55 14.81 14.07 -10.09
C ARG A 55 13.97 14.73 -11.18
N GLU A 56 14.63 15.40 -12.10
CA GLU A 56 13.97 16.03 -13.26
C GLU A 56 13.46 14.95 -14.22
N GLY A 57 12.27 15.16 -14.81
CA GLY A 57 11.67 14.27 -15.81
C GLY A 57 11.04 12.97 -15.29
N LEU A 58 11.09 12.68 -13.98
CA LEU A 58 10.45 11.49 -13.41
C LEU A 58 9.26 11.87 -12.50
N ASN A 59 8.05 11.39 -12.83
CA ASN A 59 6.92 11.53 -11.92
C ASN A 59 7.08 10.56 -10.75
N MET A 60 7.49 11.08 -9.60
CA MET A 60 7.67 10.31 -8.36
C MET A 60 6.34 9.81 -7.77
N SER A 61 5.22 10.39 -8.17
CA SER A 61 3.87 10.06 -7.69
C SER A 61 2.91 9.83 -8.87
N PRO A 62 3.10 8.75 -9.65
CA PRO A 62 2.36 8.52 -10.89
C PRO A 62 0.86 8.27 -10.67
N TYR A 63 0.49 7.81 -9.49
CA TYR A 63 -0.90 7.51 -9.13
C TYR A 63 -1.60 8.66 -8.40
N LEU A 64 -0.90 9.78 -8.15
CA LEU A 64 -1.51 10.97 -7.57
C LEU A 64 -1.84 11.93 -8.71
N ASN A 65 -3.00 12.58 -8.60
CA ASN A 65 -3.34 13.66 -9.50
C ASN A 65 -2.30 14.80 -9.35
N PRO A 66 -1.72 15.30 -10.45
CA PRO A 66 -0.70 16.33 -10.39
C PRO A 66 -1.24 17.65 -9.80
N ASP A 67 -2.50 17.95 -10.07
CA ASP A 67 -3.17 19.19 -9.64
C ASP A 67 -3.56 19.13 -8.16
N GLU A 68 -4.06 17.98 -7.68
CA GLU A 68 -4.55 17.75 -6.32
C GLU A 68 -3.65 16.77 -5.54
N SER A 69 -2.33 17.03 -5.51
CA SER A 69 -1.35 16.10 -4.89
C SER A 69 -1.50 15.95 -3.38
N LEU A 70 -2.08 16.93 -2.69
CA LEU A 70 -2.30 16.89 -1.24
C LEU A 70 -3.80 17.01 -0.94
N VAL A 71 -4.28 16.18 -0.01
CA VAL A 71 -5.68 16.19 0.46
C VAL A 71 -6.11 17.59 0.94
N GLN A 72 -5.18 18.38 1.50
CA GLN A 72 -5.43 19.75 1.95
C GLN A 72 -5.73 20.73 0.81
N LYS A 73 -5.20 20.48 -0.39
CA LYS A 73 -5.36 21.34 -1.57
C LYS A 73 -6.65 21.08 -2.35
N ILE A 74 -7.42 20.05 -1.97
CA ILE A 74 -8.71 19.75 -2.59
C ILE A 74 -9.70 20.85 -2.24
N GLU A 75 -10.23 21.54 -3.26
CA GLU A 75 -11.17 22.66 -3.09
C GLU A 75 -12.51 22.21 -2.49
N ASN A 76 -12.97 21.02 -2.83
CA ASN A 76 -14.23 20.48 -2.33
C ASN A 76 -14.07 19.93 -0.90
N GLU A 77 -14.57 20.70 0.07
CA GLU A 77 -14.57 20.36 1.51
C GLU A 77 -15.18 18.97 1.79
N LYS A 78 -16.30 18.62 1.14
CA LYS A 78 -16.98 17.33 1.36
C LYS A 78 -16.09 16.17 0.90
N LYS A 79 -15.46 16.30 -0.27
CA LYS A 79 -14.50 15.33 -0.81
C LYS A 79 -13.30 15.17 0.12
N ARG A 80 -12.78 16.26 0.66
CA ARG A 80 -11.65 16.27 1.60
C ARG A 80 -11.97 15.52 2.90
N ILE A 81 -13.08 15.84 3.54
CA ILE A 81 -13.51 15.20 4.79
C ILE A 81 -13.76 13.71 4.54
N TRP A 82 -14.42 13.38 3.43
CA TRP A 82 -14.70 12.01 3.05
C TRP A 82 -13.40 11.22 2.86
N LEU A 83 -12.48 11.67 2.00
CA LEU A 83 -11.20 11.00 1.73
C LEU A 83 -10.41 10.73 3.01
N HIS A 84 -10.33 11.72 3.90
CA HIS A 84 -9.61 11.58 5.16
C HIS A 84 -10.25 10.50 6.08
N LYS A 85 -11.58 10.49 6.20
CA LYS A 85 -12.30 9.48 6.98
C LYS A 85 -12.14 8.09 6.38
N THR A 86 -12.30 7.96 5.07
CA THR A 86 -12.23 6.68 4.37
C THR A 86 -10.82 6.10 4.42
N TYR A 87 -9.79 6.91 4.20
CA TYR A 87 -8.39 6.49 4.33
C TYR A 87 -8.06 5.98 5.75
N ARG A 88 -8.49 6.71 6.78
CA ARG A 88 -8.30 6.30 8.18
C ARG A 88 -9.02 4.99 8.47
N TYR A 89 -10.23 4.82 7.94
CA TYR A 89 -10.98 3.58 8.11
C TYR A 89 -10.23 2.38 7.52
N PHE A 90 -9.80 2.46 6.26
CA PHE A 90 -9.07 1.38 5.58
C PHE A 90 -7.74 1.04 6.24
N THR A 91 -6.99 2.04 6.69
CA THR A 91 -5.68 1.82 7.31
C THR A 91 -5.78 1.28 8.74
N ALA A 92 -6.78 1.73 9.51
CA ALA A 92 -6.95 1.33 10.89
C ALA A 92 -7.67 -0.02 11.06
N HIS A 93 -8.66 -0.33 10.21
CA HIS A 93 -9.49 -1.54 10.35
C HIS A 93 -9.01 -2.71 9.49
N ARG A 94 -7.82 -2.62 8.89
CA ARG A 94 -7.24 -3.77 8.18
C ARG A 94 -6.89 -4.86 9.19
N ASN A 95 -7.56 -6.00 9.09
CA ASN A 95 -7.28 -7.13 9.94
C ASN A 95 -5.92 -7.76 9.58
N ARG A 96 -4.90 -7.51 10.40
CA ARG A 96 -3.53 -8.00 10.17
C ARG A 96 -3.24 -9.33 10.86
N TYR A 97 -4.06 -9.70 11.83
CA TYR A 97 -3.83 -10.84 12.71
C TYR A 97 -4.71 -12.04 12.34
N LEU A 98 -5.79 -11.84 11.59
CA LEU A 98 -6.56 -12.96 11.06
C LEU A 98 -5.76 -13.67 9.97
N GLU A 99 -5.56 -14.95 10.18
CA GLU A 99 -5.06 -15.86 9.16
C GLU A 99 -6.22 -16.31 8.26
N ALA A 100 -5.92 -16.56 6.99
CA ALA A 100 -6.92 -17.11 6.09
C ALA A 100 -7.35 -18.49 6.63
N PRO A 101 -8.66 -18.79 6.64
CA PRO A 101 -9.13 -20.12 7.02
C PRO A 101 -8.45 -21.19 6.16
N GLU A 102 -7.94 -22.23 6.82
CA GLU A 102 -7.30 -23.36 6.15
C GLU A 102 -8.33 -24.19 5.37
N ILE A 103 -7.88 -24.76 4.25
CA ILE A 103 -8.65 -25.74 3.47
C ILE A 103 -8.05 -27.10 3.80
N PHE A 104 -8.85 -28.01 4.36
CA PHE A 104 -8.37 -29.37 4.59
C PHE A 104 -8.13 -30.09 3.26
N ASP A 105 -7.10 -30.93 3.19
CA ASP A 105 -6.73 -31.66 1.97
C ASP A 105 -7.89 -32.48 1.40
N TRP A 106 -8.68 -33.11 2.27
CA TRP A 106 -9.86 -33.86 1.83
C TRP A 106 -10.94 -32.95 1.24
N GLU A 107 -11.14 -31.74 1.78
CA GLU A 107 -12.10 -30.76 1.23
C GLU A 107 -11.63 -30.31 -0.14
N TYR A 108 -10.33 -30.03 -0.28
CA TYR A 108 -9.74 -29.66 -1.56
C TYR A 108 -9.93 -30.76 -2.61
N ILE A 109 -9.50 -31.99 -2.28
CA ILE A 109 -9.62 -33.15 -3.17
C ILE A 109 -11.07 -33.34 -3.60
N TYR A 110 -11.97 -33.35 -2.61
CA TYR A 110 -13.35 -33.76 -2.84
C TYR A 110 -14.23 -32.65 -3.46
N LYS A 111 -13.99 -31.38 -3.12
CA LYS A 111 -14.83 -30.24 -3.54
C LYS A 111 -14.22 -29.40 -4.67
N VAL A 112 -12.90 -29.35 -4.77
CA VAL A 112 -12.18 -28.49 -5.74
C VAL A 112 -11.53 -29.30 -6.85
N ALA A 113 -10.72 -30.31 -6.51
CA ALA A 113 -9.95 -31.06 -7.48
C ALA A 113 -10.83 -31.96 -8.37
N PHE A 114 -11.92 -32.49 -7.81
CA PHE A 114 -12.85 -33.35 -8.51
C PHE A 114 -14.27 -32.79 -8.44
N GLU A 115 -14.95 -32.63 -9.58
CA GLU A 115 -16.34 -32.15 -9.69
C GLU A 115 -17.36 -33.22 -9.26
N THR A 116 -17.18 -33.81 -8.07
CA THR A 116 -17.97 -34.96 -7.60
C THR A 116 -19.36 -34.58 -7.10
N ARG A 117 -19.64 -33.29 -6.89
CA ARG A 117 -20.92 -32.77 -6.36
C ARG A 117 -21.54 -31.68 -7.24
N PRO A 118 -22.18 -32.04 -8.36
CA PRO A 118 -22.86 -31.05 -9.21
C PRO A 118 -24.15 -30.49 -8.58
N MET A 119 -24.77 -31.20 -7.64
CA MET A 119 -26.07 -30.83 -7.03
C MET A 119 -25.95 -30.11 -5.68
N ASP A 120 -24.76 -30.07 -5.08
CA ASP A 120 -24.54 -29.47 -3.76
C ASP A 120 -24.30 -27.96 -3.88
N ALA A 121 -24.76 -27.19 -2.89
CA ALA A 121 -24.62 -25.73 -2.93
C ALA A 121 -23.20 -25.31 -2.52
N ARG A 122 -22.54 -24.50 -3.35
CA ARG A 122 -21.23 -23.91 -3.06
C ARG A 122 -21.35 -22.87 -1.94
N LYS A 123 -20.87 -23.18 -0.74
CA LYS A 123 -21.00 -22.34 0.46
C LYS A 123 -19.67 -21.82 0.98
N ARG A 124 -18.56 -22.51 0.70
CA ARG A 124 -17.24 -22.10 1.19
C ARG A 124 -16.65 -21.02 0.29
N PHE A 125 -15.77 -20.21 0.87
CA PHE A 125 -15.05 -19.13 0.18
C PHE A 125 -14.29 -19.64 -1.06
N PHE A 126 -13.59 -20.78 -0.91
CA PHE A 126 -12.80 -21.38 -1.99
C PHE A 126 -13.64 -22.05 -3.09
N GLU A 127 -14.93 -22.28 -2.87
CA GLU A 127 -15.85 -22.80 -3.91
C GLU A 127 -16.46 -21.65 -4.74
N ARG A 128 -16.48 -20.44 -4.18
CA ARG A 128 -17.11 -19.24 -4.74
C ARG A 128 -16.09 -18.25 -5.32
N ASP A 129 -14.81 -18.61 -5.31
CA ASP A 129 -13.70 -17.73 -5.67
C ASP A 129 -13.69 -16.41 -4.86
N GLU A 130 -14.13 -16.48 -3.59
CA GLU A 130 -14.18 -15.34 -2.67
C GLU A 130 -12.93 -15.36 -1.77
N ASP A 131 -12.31 -14.19 -1.55
CA ASP A 131 -11.22 -14.06 -0.60
C ASP A 131 -11.79 -14.08 0.84
N PRO A 132 -11.44 -15.07 1.68
CA PRO A 132 -11.99 -15.18 3.02
C PRO A 132 -11.55 -14.06 3.96
N LEU A 133 -10.47 -13.35 3.63
CA LEU A 133 -9.96 -12.23 4.43
C LEU A 133 -10.48 -10.88 3.94
N GLU A 134 -11.18 -10.84 2.82
CA GLU A 134 -11.81 -9.64 2.30
C GLU A 134 -13.17 -9.43 2.99
N GLU A 135 -13.14 -8.92 4.23
CA GLU A 135 -14.36 -8.72 5.02
C GLU A 135 -15.32 -7.68 4.40
N ARG A 136 -14.80 -6.70 3.64
CA ARG A 136 -15.61 -5.68 2.95
C ARG A 136 -14.97 -5.24 1.65
N PRO A 137 -15.65 -5.40 0.50
CA PRO A 137 -15.21 -4.78 -0.72
C PRO A 137 -15.16 -3.26 -0.58
N LEU A 138 -14.27 -2.60 -1.34
CA LEU A 138 -14.16 -1.12 -1.41
C LEU A 138 -15.51 -0.45 -1.68
N TYR A 139 -16.39 -1.13 -2.43
CA TYR A 139 -17.73 -0.68 -2.77
C TYR A 139 -18.78 -0.93 -1.67
N ASP A 140 -18.51 -1.68 -0.61
CA ASP A 140 -19.49 -1.90 0.47
C ASP A 140 -19.50 -0.76 1.52
N THR A 141 -18.77 0.33 1.25
CA THR A 141 -18.73 1.50 2.13
C THR A 141 -19.85 2.52 1.88
N TYR A 142 -20.87 2.20 1.07
CA TYR A 142 -21.97 3.14 0.81
C TYR A 142 -22.79 3.36 2.09
N LYS A 143 -22.62 4.52 2.72
CA LYS A 143 -23.44 4.90 3.86
C LYS A 143 -24.87 5.18 3.39
N TYR A 144 -25.81 4.35 3.85
CA TYR A 144 -27.23 4.48 3.52
C TYR A 144 -27.85 5.69 4.23
N ILE A 145 -28.68 6.44 3.49
CA ILE A 145 -29.46 7.56 4.02
C ILE A 145 -30.90 7.06 4.30
N PRO A 146 -31.33 7.07 5.58
CA PRO A 146 -32.71 6.78 5.96
C PRO A 146 -33.70 7.62 5.16
N LYS A 147 -34.86 7.05 4.80
CA LYS A 147 -35.89 7.76 4.01
C LYS A 147 -36.24 9.16 4.54
N PRO A 148 -36.40 9.38 5.86
CA PRO A 148 -36.75 10.71 6.39
C PRO A 148 -35.64 11.77 6.27
N GLU A 149 -34.38 11.35 6.18
CA GLU A 149 -33.22 12.24 6.14
C GLU A 149 -32.78 12.59 4.71
N ARG A 150 -33.51 12.10 3.70
CA ARG A 150 -33.20 12.37 2.30
C ARG A 150 -33.61 13.79 1.95
N PRO A 151 -32.78 14.51 1.17
CA PRO A 151 -33.16 15.81 0.67
C PRO A 151 -34.43 15.68 -0.18
N GLU A 152 -35.37 16.61 0.01
CA GLU A 152 -36.64 16.63 -0.72
C GLU A 152 -36.43 16.76 -2.25
N THR A 153 -35.32 17.39 -2.65
CA THR A 153 -34.88 17.50 -4.04
C THR A 153 -34.53 16.14 -4.67
N GLU A 154 -34.05 15.17 -3.88
CA GLU A 154 -33.58 13.86 -4.36
C GLU A 154 -34.09 12.71 -3.47
N PRO A 155 -35.41 12.45 -3.43
CA PRO A 155 -36.00 11.47 -2.51
C PRO A 155 -35.59 10.01 -2.85
N LYS A 156 -35.11 9.80 -4.08
CA LYS A 156 -34.60 8.51 -4.56
C LYS A 156 -33.15 8.24 -4.16
N LYS A 157 -32.41 9.23 -3.65
CA LYS A 157 -31.01 9.08 -3.24
C LYS A 157 -30.91 8.19 -2.01
N ARG A 158 -30.40 6.97 -2.19
CA ARG A 158 -30.31 5.97 -1.13
C ARG A 158 -29.02 6.07 -0.32
N HIS A 159 -27.96 6.64 -0.87
CA HIS A 159 -26.63 6.64 -0.27
C HIS A 159 -26.00 8.05 -0.30
N GLU A 160 -25.07 8.30 0.62
CA GLU A 160 -24.24 9.52 0.63
C GLU A 160 -23.36 9.61 -0.63
N ASP A 161 -22.94 10.84 -0.95
CA ASP A 161 -22.01 11.09 -2.05
C ASP A 161 -20.68 10.39 -1.80
N GLN A 162 -20.21 9.65 -2.79
CA GLN A 162 -18.89 9.03 -2.76
C GLN A 162 -17.94 9.76 -3.69
N PHE A 163 -16.67 9.82 -3.26
CA PHE A 163 -15.60 10.47 -4.01
C PHE A 163 -14.43 9.51 -4.26
N TYR A 164 -14.73 8.21 -4.42
CA TYR A 164 -13.71 7.30 -4.93
C TYR A 164 -13.23 7.85 -6.27
N PRO A 165 -11.91 7.83 -6.54
CA PRO A 165 -11.44 8.03 -7.90
C PRO A 165 -12.16 6.97 -8.72
N GLU A 166 -13.01 7.42 -9.66
CA GLU A 166 -13.81 6.52 -10.49
C GLU A 166 -12.89 5.41 -10.98
N VAL A 167 -13.12 4.20 -10.51
CA VAL A 167 -12.64 3.03 -11.23
C VAL A 167 -13.37 3.15 -12.54
N LEU A 168 -12.67 3.70 -13.53
CA LEU A 168 -13.01 3.86 -14.93
C LEU A 168 -14.28 3.09 -15.27
N GLU A 169 -15.29 3.76 -15.82
CA GLU A 169 -16.52 3.17 -16.36
C GLU A 169 -16.29 1.95 -17.30
N GLY A 170 -15.03 1.63 -17.64
CA GLY A 170 -14.57 0.45 -18.36
C GLY A 170 -14.06 -0.78 -17.55
N GLN A 171 -14.06 -0.84 -16.22
CA GLN A 171 -13.63 -2.05 -15.47
C GLN A 171 -14.77 -2.98 -15.00
N LYS A 172 -15.95 -2.92 -15.62
CA LYS A 172 -16.97 -3.99 -15.45
C LYS A 172 -16.50 -5.38 -15.92
N ASN A 173 -15.32 -5.47 -16.56
CA ASN A 173 -14.76 -6.70 -17.12
C ASN A 173 -13.35 -7.05 -16.63
N PHE A 174 -12.85 -6.45 -15.54
CA PHE A 174 -11.66 -7.02 -14.90
C PHE A 174 -12.10 -8.23 -14.06
N LYS A 175 -12.24 -9.38 -14.74
CA LYS A 175 -12.00 -10.66 -14.07
C LYS A 175 -10.64 -10.51 -13.42
N VAL A 176 -10.60 -10.45 -12.09
CA VAL A 176 -9.37 -10.67 -11.35
C VAL A 176 -8.92 -12.04 -11.85
N SER A 177 -7.89 -12.06 -12.71
CA SER A 177 -7.17 -13.28 -13.00
C SER A 177 -6.52 -13.64 -11.68
N THR A 178 -7.26 -14.38 -10.85
CA THR A 178 -6.72 -15.20 -9.79
C THR A 178 -5.74 -16.11 -10.49
N ARG A 179 -4.48 -15.63 -10.56
CA ARG A 179 -3.35 -16.51 -10.86
C ARG A 179 -3.56 -17.66 -9.91
N HIS A 180 -3.81 -18.82 -10.47
CA HIS A 180 -3.89 -20.05 -9.71
C HIS A 180 -2.63 -20.10 -8.86
N ARG A 181 -2.75 -19.81 -7.56
CA ARG A 181 -1.86 -20.42 -6.59
C ARG A 181 -2.23 -21.89 -6.66
N LYS A 182 -1.58 -22.59 -7.60
CA LYS A 182 -1.33 -24.01 -7.42
C LYS A 182 -0.48 -24.08 -6.16
N TYR A 183 -1.12 -24.46 -5.07
CA TYR A 183 -0.42 -25.04 -3.94
C TYR A 183 0.23 -26.35 -4.40
#